data_AF-A0A8B2P439-F1
#
_entry.id   AF-A0A8B2P439-F1
#
_cell.length_a   1.000
_cell.length_b   1.000
_cell.length_c   1.000
_cell.angle_alpha   90.00
_cell.angle_beta   90.00
_cell.angle_gamma   90.00
#
_symmetry.space_group_name_H-M   'P 1'
#
loop_
_entity.id
_entity.type
_entity.pdbx_description
1 polymer ?
#
loop_
_entity_poly.entity_id
_entity_poly.type
_entity_poly.pdbx_seq_one_letter_code
_entity_poly.pdbx_strand_id
1 'polypeptide(L)'
;MTLSVLIADPWDGYALLDSGGGRKLEQYGDVRLVRPEPQAMWHPSEPDLWDTADTRFEGTDEDDGPGRWSDPVGDFTVPIGPARMICRLGSNHHPGLFPEQRPHWDNAVAALRGYEGAEVLNLFGYTGAASLLLAAAGAKVTHIDASKKAIAWARENQEASGLQDAQVRWICEDASKFVAREVRRGRHYQGILLDPPKFGRGPKNEVWNLFDDLPPLMADVSAITAPDARFVILTAYAIRASALAVGRLMEEVMAPHGGSVEAGELALRERTGRLLPTSMFAVWRP
;
A
#
# COMPACT_ATOMS: atom_id res chain seq x y z
N MET A 1 -9.67 -20.79 -1.91
CA MET A 1 -8.50 -19.93 -1.62
C MET A 1 -7.24 -20.59 -2.12
N THR A 2 -6.45 -19.87 -2.90
CA THR A 2 -5.07 -20.24 -3.25
C THR A 2 -4.11 -19.45 -2.35
N LEU A 3 -3.09 -20.12 -1.79
CA LEU A 3 -1.98 -19.45 -1.12
C LEU A 3 -0.83 -19.21 -2.11
N SER A 4 -0.41 -17.96 -2.26
CA SER A 4 0.69 -17.59 -3.15
C SER A 4 1.65 -16.61 -2.47
N VAL A 5 2.82 -16.43 -3.09
CA VAL A 5 3.72 -15.32 -2.77
C VAL A 5 3.69 -14.38 -3.96
N LEU A 6 3.24 -13.16 -3.72
CA LEU A 6 3.28 -12.09 -4.72
C LEU A 6 4.61 -11.35 -4.58
N ILE A 7 5.34 -11.20 -5.67
CA ILE A 7 6.71 -10.70 -5.64
C ILE A 7 6.78 -9.35 -6.34
N ALA A 8 7.33 -8.36 -5.65
CA ALA A 8 7.70 -7.06 -6.20
C ALA A 8 9.15 -7.10 -6.67
N ASP A 9 9.31 -7.13 -7.99
CA ASP A 9 10.61 -7.03 -8.64
C ASP A 9 11.10 -5.57 -8.67
N PRO A 10 12.43 -5.34 -8.73
CA PRO A 10 12.98 -4.00 -8.86
C PRO A 10 12.54 -3.33 -10.18
N TRP A 11 12.50 -2.00 -10.17
CA TRP A 11 12.28 -1.19 -11.36
C TRP A 11 13.20 0.05 -11.34
N ASP A 12 13.17 0.85 -12.39
CA ASP A 12 14.07 2.01 -12.54
C ASP A 12 14.05 3.01 -11.36
N GLY A 13 12.94 3.07 -10.61
CA GLY A 13 12.79 3.96 -9.46
C GLY A 13 13.06 3.31 -8.11
N TYR A 14 13.14 1.98 -8.02
CA TYR A 14 13.35 1.30 -6.76
C TYR A 14 14.01 -0.07 -6.89
N ALA A 15 14.93 -0.38 -5.98
CA ALA A 15 15.46 -1.73 -5.80
C ALA A 15 15.81 -2.04 -4.33
N LEU A 16 15.53 -3.27 -3.90
CA LEU A 16 16.13 -3.84 -2.69
C LEU A 16 17.54 -4.34 -3.04
N LEU A 17 18.57 -3.64 -2.55
CA LEU A 17 19.97 -3.91 -2.92
C LEU A 17 20.55 -5.10 -2.16
N ASP A 18 20.39 -5.12 -0.84
CA ASP A 18 20.82 -6.19 0.06
C ASP A 18 19.98 -6.17 1.34
N SER A 19 19.94 -7.28 2.07
CA SER A 19 19.23 -7.39 3.34
C SER A 19 19.91 -8.36 4.29
N GLY A 20 19.78 -8.08 5.59
CA GLY A 20 20.30 -8.94 6.66
C GLY A 20 20.59 -8.16 7.93
N GLY A 21 20.86 -8.89 9.02
CA GLY A 21 21.15 -8.32 10.33
C GLY A 21 19.99 -7.50 10.89
N GLY A 22 18.75 -7.84 10.54
CA GLY A 22 17.57 -7.09 10.93
C GLY A 22 17.42 -5.75 10.21
N ARG A 23 18.03 -5.59 9.03
CA ARG A 23 18.00 -4.37 8.22
C ARG A 23 17.88 -4.66 6.73
N LYS A 24 17.55 -3.63 5.97
CA LYS A 24 17.56 -3.61 4.50
C LYS A 24 18.25 -2.37 3.96
N LEU A 25 18.93 -2.54 2.83
CA LEU A 25 19.55 -1.50 2.03
C LEU A 25 18.76 -1.36 0.72
N GLU A 26 18.21 -0.18 0.49
CA GLU A 26 17.27 0.08 -0.60
C GLU A 26 17.73 1.28 -1.44
N GLN A 27 17.55 1.22 -2.75
CA GLN A 27 17.69 2.34 -3.67
C GLN A 27 16.28 2.91 -3.94
N TYR A 28 16.07 4.19 -3.65
CA TYR A 28 14.86 4.94 -4.00
C TYR A 28 15.25 6.13 -4.90
N GLY A 29 14.97 6.03 -6.19
CA GLY A 29 15.49 6.99 -7.17
C GLY A 29 17.01 7.08 -7.04
N ASP A 30 17.53 8.28 -6.79
CA ASP A 30 18.96 8.51 -6.62
C ASP A 30 19.48 8.32 -5.18
N VAL A 31 18.61 7.98 -4.22
CA VAL A 31 18.95 7.92 -2.79
C VAL A 31 19.00 6.49 -2.27
N ARG A 32 20.08 6.14 -1.57
CA ARG A 32 20.24 4.86 -0.87
C ARG A 32 19.94 5.00 0.62
N LEU A 33 18.98 4.21 1.08
CA LEU A 33 18.50 4.21 2.45
C LEU A 33 18.83 2.89 3.14
N VAL A 34 19.25 2.96 4.40
CA VAL A 34 19.28 1.80 5.29
C VAL A 34 18.19 1.91 6.34
N ARG A 35 17.35 0.88 6.42
CA ARG A 35 16.18 0.85 7.32
C ARG A 35 16.12 -0.43 8.15
N PRO A 36 15.49 -0.40 9.34
CA PRO A 36 15.14 -1.61 10.07
C PRO A 36 14.27 -2.54 9.24
N GLU A 37 14.51 -3.83 9.39
CA GLU A 37 13.71 -4.92 8.83
C GLU A 37 13.92 -6.18 9.68
N PRO A 38 13.17 -6.36 10.78
CA PRO A 38 13.39 -7.47 11.71
C PRO A 38 13.26 -8.85 11.04
N GLN A 39 12.50 -8.96 9.95
CA GLN A 39 12.32 -10.22 9.22
C GLN A 39 13.57 -10.62 8.41
N ALA A 40 14.49 -9.69 8.15
CA ALA A 40 15.79 -9.96 7.51
C ALA A 40 16.79 -10.60 8.51
N MET A 41 16.44 -11.77 9.05
CA MET A 41 17.18 -12.46 10.12
C MET A 41 18.52 -13.08 9.68
N TRP A 42 18.75 -13.15 8.38
CA TRP A 42 19.97 -13.67 7.76
C TRP A 42 21.11 -12.64 7.75
N HIS A 43 22.27 -13.02 7.24
CA HIS A 43 23.38 -12.08 7.06
C HIS A 43 23.29 -11.33 5.71
N PRO A 44 23.76 -10.06 5.68
CA PRO A 44 23.98 -9.33 4.44
C PRO A 44 24.85 -10.14 3.48
N SER A 45 24.47 -10.15 2.21
CA SER A 45 25.20 -10.87 1.18
C SER A 45 26.35 -10.05 0.58
N GLU A 46 26.25 -8.72 0.65
CA GLU A 46 27.22 -7.77 0.12
C GLU A 46 27.58 -6.70 1.18
N PRO A 47 28.32 -7.03 2.26
CA PRO A 47 28.58 -6.11 3.37
C PRO A 47 29.16 -4.76 2.94
N ASP A 48 30.09 -4.75 1.99
CA ASP A 48 30.75 -3.52 1.51
C ASP A 48 29.77 -2.53 0.84
N LEU A 49 28.65 -3.04 0.29
CA LEU A 49 27.64 -2.20 -0.36
C LEU A 49 26.94 -1.27 0.64
N TRP A 50 26.87 -1.67 1.91
CA TRP A 50 26.19 -0.92 2.96
C TRP A 50 26.88 0.39 3.26
N ASP A 51 28.18 0.52 3.04
CA ASP A 51 28.93 1.77 3.21
C ASP A 51 28.58 2.83 2.17
N THR A 52 27.86 2.45 1.11
CA THR A 52 27.39 3.36 0.06
C THR A 52 26.03 4.00 0.35
N ALA A 53 25.44 3.72 1.51
CA ALA A 53 24.18 4.32 1.91
C ALA A 53 24.32 5.84 2.12
N ASP A 54 23.41 6.63 1.55
CA ASP A 54 23.39 8.08 1.75
C ASP A 54 22.91 8.45 3.16
N THR A 55 22.01 7.64 3.73
CA THR A 55 21.53 7.83 5.11
C THR A 55 20.97 6.55 5.71
N ARG A 56 20.93 6.51 7.03
CA ARG A 56 20.50 5.34 7.82
C ARG A 56 19.50 5.76 8.88
N PHE A 57 18.42 5.00 9.04
CA PHE A 57 17.51 5.22 10.15
C PHE A 57 18.03 4.58 11.44
N GLU A 58 18.09 5.38 12.50
CA GLU A 58 18.40 4.98 13.87
C GLU A 58 17.18 5.22 14.76
N GLY A 59 16.56 4.16 15.26
CA GLY A 59 15.35 4.27 16.07
C GLY A 59 14.77 2.91 16.42
N THR A 60 13.55 2.91 16.94
CA THR A 60 12.80 1.66 17.14
C THR A 60 12.41 1.06 15.78
N ASP A 61 12.20 -0.26 15.77
CA ASP A 61 11.66 -1.02 14.64
C ASP A 61 10.12 -1.07 14.66
N GLU A 62 9.47 -0.38 15.61
CA GLU A 62 8.02 -0.24 15.66
C GLU A 62 7.50 0.63 14.51
N ASP A 63 6.35 0.24 13.95
CA ASP A 63 5.60 1.04 12.97
C ASP A 63 5.30 2.43 13.57
N ASP A 64 5.70 3.49 12.86
CA ASP A 64 5.64 4.89 13.32
C ASP A 64 6.39 5.20 14.63
N GLY A 65 7.32 4.32 15.04
CA GLY A 65 8.20 4.53 16.18
C GLY A 65 9.18 5.70 15.99
N PRO A 66 9.63 6.33 17.09
CA PRO A 66 10.53 7.47 17.01
C PRO A 66 11.94 7.03 16.58
N GLY A 67 12.54 7.81 15.70
CA GLY A 67 13.95 7.71 15.36
C GLY A 67 14.47 8.94 14.65
N ARG A 68 15.66 8.81 14.09
CA ARG A 68 16.36 9.84 13.34
C ARG A 68 17.10 9.23 12.16
N TRP A 69 17.29 10.03 11.12
CA TRP A 69 18.17 9.70 10.02
C TRP A 69 19.57 10.24 10.31
N SER A 70 20.61 9.45 10.03
CA SER A 70 22.01 9.80 10.34
C SER A 70 22.45 11.06 9.63
N ASP A 71 22.09 11.15 8.35
CA ASP A 71 22.50 12.22 7.44
C ASP A 71 21.28 12.82 6.77
N PRO A 72 21.20 14.16 6.65
CA PRO A 72 20.06 14.83 6.04
C PRO A 72 20.04 14.57 4.54
N VAL A 73 18.95 13.97 4.06
CA VAL A 73 18.61 13.92 2.66
C VAL A 73 17.36 14.77 2.47
N GLY A 74 17.40 15.70 1.51
CA GLY A 74 16.23 16.50 1.16
C GLY A 74 15.11 15.64 0.58
N ASP A 75 13.96 16.24 0.30
CA ASP A 75 12.90 15.57 -0.46
C ASP A 75 13.47 15.07 -1.80
N PHE A 76 13.21 13.81 -2.13
CA PHE A 76 13.60 13.18 -3.39
C PHE A 76 12.38 12.56 -4.06
N THR A 77 12.48 12.23 -5.34
CA THR A 77 11.33 11.68 -6.07
C THR A 77 11.63 10.36 -6.73
N VAL A 78 10.64 9.46 -6.68
CA VAL A 78 10.72 8.11 -7.21
C VAL A 78 9.73 7.96 -8.37
N PRO A 79 10.20 7.67 -9.60
CA PRO A 79 9.31 7.39 -10.71
C PRO A 79 8.61 6.03 -10.52
N ILE A 80 7.33 5.97 -10.85
CA ILE A 80 6.53 4.75 -10.82
C ILE A 80 5.54 4.75 -12.00
N GLY A 81 5.97 4.16 -13.12
CA GLY A 81 5.20 4.16 -14.36
C GLY A 81 4.86 5.60 -14.80
N PRO A 82 3.57 5.95 -15.00
CA PRO A 82 3.16 7.30 -15.38
C PRO A 82 3.15 8.32 -14.22
N ALA A 83 3.39 7.88 -12.98
CA ALA A 83 3.37 8.72 -11.80
C ALA A 83 4.77 8.93 -11.21
N ARG A 84 4.89 9.90 -10.31
CA ARG A 84 6.10 10.22 -9.56
C ARG A 84 5.74 10.54 -8.12
N MET A 85 6.39 9.84 -7.20
CA MET A 85 6.13 9.95 -5.77
C MET A 85 7.23 10.79 -5.12
N ILE A 86 6.84 11.81 -4.36
CA ILE A 86 7.75 12.54 -3.49
C ILE A 86 7.97 11.70 -2.24
N CYS A 87 9.22 11.44 -1.93
CA CYS A 87 9.65 10.74 -0.74
C CYS A 87 10.29 11.71 0.26
N ARG A 88 10.00 11.51 1.54
CA ARG A 88 10.41 12.39 2.64
C ARG A 88 10.87 11.59 3.83
N LEU A 89 12.00 11.99 4.40
CA LEU A 89 12.55 11.37 5.58
C LEU A 89 12.12 12.17 6.82
N GLY A 90 11.24 11.57 7.62
CA GLY A 90 10.70 12.17 8.83
C GLY A 90 11.29 11.58 10.11
N SER A 91 10.51 11.66 11.19
CA SER A 91 10.84 11.04 12.49
C SER A 91 10.57 9.53 12.54
N ASN A 92 9.96 8.97 11.49
CA ASN A 92 9.72 7.54 11.30
C ASN A 92 10.58 7.01 10.14
N HIS A 93 10.57 5.69 9.99
CA HIS A 93 11.45 4.99 9.06
C HIS A 93 10.87 4.81 7.65
N HIS A 94 9.65 5.26 7.34
CA HIS A 94 9.08 5.10 6.00
C HIS A 94 9.25 6.36 5.15
N PRO A 95 9.70 6.24 3.89
CA PRO A 95 9.97 7.39 3.04
C PRO A 95 8.73 7.92 2.30
N GLY A 96 7.53 7.38 2.53
CA GLY A 96 6.30 7.80 1.82
C GLY A 96 5.91 6.96 0.62
N LEU A 97 6.63 5.87 0.34
CA LEU A 97 6.28 4.89 -0.69
C LEU A 97 6.55 3.49 -0.13
N PHE A 98 5.66 2.54 -0.40
CA PHE A 98 5.77 1.13 -0.07
C PHE A 98 5.94 0.31 -1.36
N PRO A 99 7.18 0.16 -1.86
CA PRO A 99 7.47 -0.43 -3.17
C PRO A 99 6.95 -1.85 -3.36
N GLU A 100 6.88 -2.60 -2.26
CA GLU A 100 6.34 -3.96 -2.24
C GLU A 100 4.92 -4.03 -2.77
N GLN A 101 4.12 -2.97 -2.65
CA GLN A 101 2.73 -2.90 -3.09
C GLN A 101 2.57 -2.84 -4.62
N ARG A 102 3.68 -2.63 -5.36
CA ARG A 102 3.67 -2.47 -6.81
C ARG A 102 2.87 -3.54 -7.58
N PRO A 103 3.00 -4.84 -7.27
CA PRO A 103 2.24 -5.88 -7.96
C PRO A 103 0.72 -5.74 -7.77
N HIS A 104 0.25 -5.25 -6.61
CA HIS A 104 -1.18 -5.00 -6.40
C HIS A 104 -1.68 -3.87 -7.29
N TRP A 105 -0.90 -2.78 -7.42
CA TRP A 105 -1.26 -1.64 -8.26
C TRP A 105 -1.25 -2.00 -9.74
N ASP A 106 -0.23 -2.72 -10.21
CA ASP A 106 -0.15 -3.19 -11.60
C ASP A 106 -1.29 -4.14 -11.93
N ASN A 107 -1.64 -5.06 -11.02
CA ASN A 107 -2.77 -5.97 -11.18
C ASN A 107 -4.11 -5.21 -11.22
N ALA A 108 -4.29 -4.20 -10.36
CA ALA A 108 -5.50 -3.38 -10.35
C ALA A 108 -5.66 -2.59 -11.66
N VAL A 109 -4.58 -1.96 -12.14
CA VAL A 109 -4.55 -1.28 -13.46
C VAL A 109 -4.85 -2.27 -14.58
N ALA A 110 -4.24 -3.46 -14.56
CA ALA A 110 -4.47 -4.49 -15.57
C ALA A 110 -5.93 -4.98 -15.58
N ALA A 111 -6.54 -5.15 -14.40
CA ALA A 111 -7.92 -5.59 -14.24
C ALA A 111 -8.94 -4.58 -14.80
N LEU A 112 -8.59 -3.30 -14.89
CA LEU A 112 -9.45 -2.24 -15.44
C LEU A 112 -9.21 -1.96 -16.93
N ARG A 113 -8.26 -2.65 -17.59
CA ARG A 113 -8.02 -2.46 -19.02
C ARG A 113 -9.30 -2.68 -19.83
N GLY A 114 -9.63 -1.71 -20.67
CA GLY A 114 -10.85 -1.72 -21.49
C GLY A 114 -12.14 -1.37 -20.74
N TYR A 115 -12.06 -1.05 -19.44
CA TYR A 115 -13.21 -0.54 -18.68
C TYR A 115 -13.19 0.98 -18.66
N GLU A 116 -14.02 1.62 -19.48
CA GLU A 116 -14.09 3.08 -19.54
C GLU A 116 -14.75 3.68 -18.30
N GLY A 117 -14.06 4.60 -17.63
CA GLY A 117 -14.63 5.39 -16.53
C GLY A 117 -14.93 4.60 -15.25
N ALA A 118 -14.22 3.50 -15.00
CA ALA A 118 -14.35 2.69 -13.78
C ALA A 118 -14.29 3.56 -12.51
N GLU A 119 -15.25 3.39 -11.59
CA GLU A 119 -15.18 4.01 -10.27
C GLU A 119 -14.38 3.13 -9.32
N VAL A 120 -13.30 3.68 -8.74
CA VAL A 120 -12.39 2.94 -7.86
C VAL A 120 -12.29 3.62 -6.50
N LEU A 121 -12.35 2.84 -5.43
CA LEU A 121 -12.20 3.30 -4.06
C LEU A 121 -10.86 2.84 -3.50
N ASN A 122 -10.05 3.77 -2.99
CA ASN A 122 -8.80 3.48 -2.28
C ASN A 122 -8.93 3.92 -0.82
N LEU A 123 -8.98 2.96 0.11
CA LEU A 123 -9.16 3.15 1.54
C LEU A 123 -7.83 3.02 2.26
N PHE A 124 -7.57 3.91 3.22
CA PHE A 124 -6.26 4.04 3.87
C PHE A 124 -5.16 4.35 2.83
N GLY A 125 -5.49 5.26 1.90
CA GLY A 125 -4.74 5.42 0.66
C GLY A 125 -3.35 6.06 0.83
N TYR A 126 -3.01 6.55 2.02
CA TYR A 126 -1.73 7.13 2.36
C TYR A 126 -1.27 8.22 1.38
N THR A 127 -0.08 8.11 0.81
CA THR A 127 0.51 9.08 -0.13
C THR A 127 -0.03 8.95 -1.55
N GLY A 128 -0.97 8.05 -1.81
CA GLY A 128 -1.76 8.02 -3.03
C GLY A 128 -1.15 7.30 -4.23
N ALA A 129 -0.08 6.51 -4.08
CA ALA A 129 0.55 5.80 -5.19
C ALA A 129 -0.45 4.99 -6.03
N ALA A 130 -1.25 4.13 -5.40
CA ALA A 130 -2.30 3.36 -6.08
C ALA A 130 -3.30 4.27 -6.81
N SER A 131 -3.77 5.32 -6.13
CA SER A 131 -4.74 6.27 -6.67
C SER A 131 -4.23 6.95 -7.94
N LEU A 132 -2.97 7.37 -7.94
CA LEU A 132 -2.36 8.05 -9.10
C LEU A 132 -2.17 7.10 -10.28
N LEU A 133 -1.71 5.86 -10.03
CA LEU A 133 -1.56 4.85 -11.08
C LEU A 133 -2.90 4.48 -11.72
N LEU A 134 -3.95 4.31 -10.91
CA LEU A 134 -5.30 4.00 -11.39
C LEU A 134 -5.92 5.19 -12.13
N ALA A 135 -5.74 6.41 -11.64
CA ALA A 135 -6.24 7.61 -12.30
C ALA A 135 -5.53 7.88 -13.64
N ALA A 136 -4.21 7.64 -13.71
CA ALA A 136 -3.45 7.70 -14.95
C ALA A 136 -3.90 6.64 -15.97
N ALA A 137 -4.44 5.51 -15.50
CA ALA A 137 -5.08 4.49 -16.34
C ALA A 137 -6.54 4.82 -16.73
N GLY A 138 -7.05 6.00 -16.36
CA GLY A 138 -8.38 6.49 -16.73
C GLY A 138 -9.51 6.18 -15.74
N ALA A 139 -9.19 5.62 -14.55
CA ALA A 139 -10.19 5.38 -13.51
C ALA A 139 -10.61 6.67 -12.81
N LYS A 140 -11.85 6.70 -12.32
CA LYS A 140 -12.37 7.74 -11.41
C LYS A 140 -12.13 7.31 -9.98
N VAL A 141 -11.11 7.88 -9.35
CA VAL A 141 -10.64 7.40 -8.05
C VAL A 141 -11.23 8.24 -6.92
N THR A 142 -11.85 7.59 -5.94
CA THR A 142 -12.09 8.17 -4.62
C THR A 142 -11.00 7.68 -3.67
N HIS A 143 -10.22 8.61 -3.12
CA HIS A 143 -9.15 8.32 -2.19
C HIS A 143 -9.54 8.77 -0.78
N ILE A 144 -9.47 7.86 0.19
CA ILE A 144 -9.80 8.10 1.59
C ILE A 144 -8.58 7.89 2.47
N ASP A 145 -8.26 8.89 3.29
CA ASP A 145 -7.28 8.76 4.37
C ASP A 145 -7.69 9.63 5.58
N ALA A 146 -7.44 9.15 6.79
CA ALA A 146 -7.76 9.91 8.01
C ALA A 146 -6.78 11.07 8.27
N SER A 147 -5.58 11.02 7.72
CA SER A 147 -4.53 11.99 7.93
C SER A 147 -4.60 13.13 6.91
N LYS A 148 -4.90 14.34 7.39
CA LYS A 148 -4.79 15.56 6.56
C LYS A 148 -3.41 15.75 5.95
N LYS A 149 -2.35 15.30 6.66
CA LYS A 149 -0.97 15.36 6.16
C LYS A 149 -0.77 14.38 5.00
N ALA A 150 -1.30 13.15 5.09
CA ALA A 150 -1.23 12.18 4.00
C ALA A 150 -2.02 12.67 2.77
N ILE A 151 -3.22 13.23 2.96
CA ILE A 151 -4.00 13.83 1.87
C ILE A 151 -3.25 14.99 1.19
N ALA A 152 -2.60 15.86 1.96
CA ALA A 152 -1.78 16.94 1.40
C ALA A 152 -0.61 16.37 0.58
N TRP A 153 0.11 15.39 1.13
CA TRP A 153 1.21 14.71 0.44
C TRP A 153 0.74 14.04 -0.85
N ALA A 154 -0.42 13.37 -0.84
CA ALA A 154 -0.97 12.71 -2.02
C ALA A 154 -1.33 13.72 -3.13
N ARG A 155 -1.79 14.93 -2.78
CA ARG A 155 -2.01 16.02 -3.75
C ARG A 155 -0.70 16.56 -4.33
N GLU A 156 0.33 16.72 -3.50
CA GLU A 156 1.65 17.10 -3.99
C GLU A 156 2.23 16.03 -4.93
N ASN A 157 1.98 14.74 -4.66
CA ASN A 157 2.33 13.66 -5.57
C ASN A 157 1.53 13.72 -6.89
N GLN A 158 0.26 14.10 -6.85
CA GLN A 158 -0.54 14.33 -8.05
C GLN A 158 0.06 15.44 -8.92
N GLU A 159 0.44 16.56 -8.30
CA GLU A 159 1.10 17.69 -8.97
C GLU A 159 2.47 17.28 -9.52
N ALA A 160 3.28 16.59 -8.73
CA ALA A 160 4.60 16.10 -9.12
C ALA A 160 4.56 15.08 -10.27
N SER A 161 3.43 14.36 -10.41
CA SER A 161 3.17 13.41 -11.48
C SER A 161 2.63 14.06 -12.77
N GLY A 162 2.28 15.37 -12.75
CA GLY A 162 1.61 15.99 -13.89
C GLY A 162 0.19 15.45 -14.13
N LEU A 163 -0.47 14.93 -13.09
CA LEU A 163 -1.79 14.29 -13.16
C LEU A 163 -2.91 15.19 -12.60
N GLN A 164 -2.77 16.51 -12.70
CA GLN A 164 -3.76 17.46 -12.16
C GLN A 164 -5.14 17.31 -12.80
N ASP A 165 -5.19 16.91 -14.08
CA ASP A 165 -6.44 16.69 -14.83
C ASP A 165 -7.04 15.29 -14.59
N ALA A 166 -6.33 14.40 -13.89
CA ALA A 166 -6.82 13.06 -13.57
C ALA A 166 -7.95 13.11 -12.53
N GLN A 167 -8.93 12.22 -12.68
CA GLN A 167 -10.14 12.22 -11.84
C GLN A 167 -9.89 11.58 -10.47
N VAL A 168 -9.35 12.35 -9.53
CA VAL A 168 -9.14 11.92 -8.14
C VAL A 168 -9.90 12.79 -7.15
N ARG A 169 -10.78 12.17 -6.35
CA ARG A 169 -11.49 12.79 -5.25
C ARG A 169 -10.79 12.47 -3.93
N TRP A 170 -10.07 13.45 -3.38
CA TRP A 170 -9.36 13.35 -2.10
C TRP A 170 -10.28 13.67 -0.92
N ILE A 171 -10.48 12.72 -0.01
CA ILE A 171 -11.36 12.87 1.16
C ILE A 171 -10.58 12.54 2.43
N CYS A 172 -10.57 13.51 3.36
CA CYS A 172 -10.04 13.29 4.69
C CYS A 172 -11.16 12.81 5.63
N GLU A 173 -11.27 11.51 5.84
CA GLU A 173 -12.30 10.88 6.67
C GLU A 173 -11.86 9.52 7.21
N ASP A 174 -12.50 9.06 8.29
CA ASP A 174 -12.44 7.67 8.73
C ASP A 174 -13.02 6.73 7.65
N ALA A 175 -12.27 5.68 7.29
CA ALA A 175 -12.62 4.78 6.20
C ALA A 175 -13.95 4.06 6.47
N SER A 176 -14.15 3.50 7.66
CA SER A 176 -15.38 2.78 8.01
C SER A 176 -16.61 3.67 7.96
N LYS A 177 -16.53 4.90 8.48
CA LYS A 177 -17.63 5.87 8.37
C LYS A 177 -17.93 6.28 6.94
N PHE A 178 -16.89 6.42 6.12
CA PHE A 178 -17.06 6.71 4.69
C PHE A 178 -17.82 5.57 3.99
N VAL A 179 -17.36 4.32 4.13
CA VAL A 179 -17.97 3.15 3.49
C VAL A 179 -19.40 2.94 3.97
N ALA A 180 -19.67 3.00 5.29
CA ALA A 180 -21.03 2.88 5.84
C ALA A 180 -21.99 3.97 5.32
N ARG A 181 -21.47 5.14 4.91
CA ARG A 181 -22.28 6.18 4.26
C ARG A 181 -22.52 5.87 2.78
N GLU A 182 -21.53 5.32 2.08
CA GLU A 182 -21.69 4.89 0.70
C GLU A 182 -22.70 3.74 0.57
N VAL A 183 -22.72 2.80 1.52
CA VAL A 183 -23.78 1.77 1.66
C VAL A 183 -25.16 2.43 1.73
N ARG A 184 -25.36 3.37 2.66
CA ARG A 184 -26.64 4.10 2.81
C ARG A 184 -27.05 4.89 1.56
N ARG A 185 -26.08 5.27 0.73
CA ARG A 185 -26.31 6.00 -0.53
C ARG A 185 -26.50 5.07 -1.74
N GLY A 186 -26.33 3.76 -1.58
CA GLY A 186 -26.37 2.80 -2.69
C GLY A 186 -25.27 3.05 -3.72
N ARG A 187 -24.07 3.45 -3.27
CA ARG A 187 -22.91 3.65 -4.16
C ARG A 187 -22.18 2.34 -4.36
N HIS A 188 -21.71 2.11 -5.58
CA HIS A 188 -20.98 0.91 -5.97
C HIS A 188 -19.69 1.26 -6.70
N TYR A 189 -18.68 0.40 -6.57
CA TYR A 189 -17.34 0.60 -7.14
C TYR A 189 -16.90 -0.63 -7.93
N GLN A 190 -16.24 -0.40 -9.07
CA GLN A 190 -15.67 -1.45 -9.91
C GLN A 190 -14.35 -2.00 -9.35
N GLY A 191 -13.67 -1.24 -8.51
CA GLY A 191 -12.45 -1.68 -7.84
C GLY A 191 -12.37 -1.09 -6.45
N ILE A 192 -11.95 -1.90 -5.47
CA ILE A 192 -11.74 -1.43 -4.10
C ILE A 192 -10.37 -1.91 -3.62
N LEU A 193 -9.56 -0.99 -3.10
CA LEU A 193 -8.30 -1.28 -2.42
C LEU A 193 -8.42 -0.83 -0.96
N LEU A 194 -7.91 -1.64 -0.03
CA LEU A 194 -7.83 -1.31 1.38
C LEU A 194 -6.46 -1.70 1.94
N ASP A 195 -5.79 -0.75 2.60
CA ASP A 195 -4.52 -1.00 3.31
C ASP A 195 -4.60 -0.57 4.79
N PRO A 196 -5.50 -1.18 5.58
CA PRO A 196 -5.71 -0.78 6.97
C PRO A 196 -4.44 -1.00 7.82
N PRO A 197 -4.08 -0.03 8.69
CA PRO A 197 -3.01 -0.24 9.65
C PRO A 197 -3.47 -1.22 10.74
N LYS A 198 -2.53 -1.76 11.52
CA LYS A 198 -2.86 -2.58 12.69
C LYS A 198 -3.68 -1.80 13.73
N PHE A 199 -3.23 -0.57 14.01
CA PHE A 199 -3.89 0.39 14.88
C PHE A 199 -3.90 1.75 14.20
N GLY A 200 -4.95 2.52 14.40
CA GLY A 200 -5.07 3.83 13.78
C GLY A 200 -6.05 4.74 14.52
N ARG A 201 -6.13 5.98 14.05
CA ARG A 201 -7.13 6.93 14.52
C ARG A 201 -7.77 7.68 13.35
N GLY A 202 -9.08 7.84 13.42
CA GLY A 202 -9.83 8.70 12.49
C GLY A 202 -9.59 10.19 12.78
N PRO A 203 -10.01 11.10 11.88
CA PRO A 203 -9.79 12.53 12.03
C PRO A 203 -10.49 13.15 13.25
N LYS A 204 -11.52 12.49 13.79
CA LYS A 204 -12.24 12.89 15.01
C LYS A 204 -11.93 11.96 16.18
N ASN A 205 -10.74 11.34 16.16
CA ASN A 205 -10.22 10.46 17.21
C ASN A 205 -10.99 9.14 17.36
N GLU A 206 -11.69 8.70 16.31
CA GLU A 206 -12.18 7.32 16.19
C GLU A 206 -11.02 6.35 16.39
N VAL A 207 -11.22 5.27 17.14
CA VAL A 207 -10.17 4.25 17.31
C VAL A 207 -10.35 3.22 16.22
N TRP A 208 -9.24 2.81 15.60
CA TRP A 208 -9.17 1.69 14.68
C TRP A 208 -8.27 0.59 15.26
N ASN A 209 -8.78 -0.63 15.31
CA ASN A 209 -8.06 -1.87 15.57
C ASN A 209 -8.42 -2.89 14.49
N LEU A 210 -7.40 -3.33 13.74
CA LEU A 210 -7.57 -4.24 12.61
C LEU A 210 -8.42 -5.47 12.95
N PHE A 211 -8.22 -6.11 14.10
CA PHE A 211 -8.92 -7.37 14.41
C PHE A 211 -10.38 -7.16 14.80
N ASP A 212 -10.72 -5.99 15.35
CA ASP A 212 -12.07 -5.67 15.81
C ASP A 212 -12.90 -5.03 14.67
N ASP A 213 -12.26 -4.16 13.88
CA ASP A 213 -12.94 -3.26 12.94
C ASP A 213 -12.89 -3.73 11.48
N LEU A 214 -11.96 -4.61 11.11
CA LEU A 214 -11.86 -5.11 9.73
C LEU A 214 -13.09 -5.95 9.30
N PRO A 215 -13.61 -6.91 10.11
CA PRO A 215 -14.78 -7.69 9.70
C PRO A 215 -16.02 -6.85 9.35
N PRO A 216 -16.49 -5.90 10.18
CA PRO A 216 -17.62 -5.05 9.80
C PRO A 216 -17.32 -4.14 8.60
N LEU A 217 -16.08 -3.61 8.48
CA LEU A 217 -15.67 -2.86 7.30
C LEU A 217 -15.78 -3.71 6.02
N MET A 218 -15.30 -4.96 6.06
CA MET A 218 -15.33 -5.86 4.90
C MET A 218 -16.75 -6.26 4.50
N ALA A 219 -17.68 -6.35 5.46
CA ALA A 219 -19.10 -6.55 5.16
C ALA A 219 -19.67 -5.35 4.37
N ASP A 220 -19.35 -4.11 4.80
CA ASP A 220 -19.77 -2.90 4.09
C ASP A 220 -19.10 -2.78 2.71
N VAL A 221 -17.83 -3.19 2.57
CA VAL A 221 -17.10 -3.27 1.29
C VAL A 221 -17.81 -4.20 0.32
N SER A 222 -18.23 -5.38 0.77
CA SER A 222 -19.01 -6.30 -0.05
C SER A 222 -20.31 -5.65 -0.52
N ALA A 223 -21.00 -4.91 0.34
CA ALA A 223 -22.24 -4.21 -0.02
C ALA A 223 -22.07 -3.08 -1.06
N ILE A 224 -20.90 -2.43 -1.09
CA ILE A 224 -20.57 -1.39 -2.10
C ILE A 224 -19.77 -1.93 -3.29
N THR A 225 -19.54 -3.23 -3.37
CA THR A 225 -18.91 -3.82 -4.56
C THR A 225 -19.93 -3.86 -5.70
N ALA A 226 -19.54 -3.39 -6.88
CA ALA A 226 -20.42 -3.39 -8.05
C ALA A 226 -20.64 -4.82 -8.58
N PRO A 227 -21.81 -5.13 -9.17
CA PRO A 227 -22.04 -6.42 -9.83
C PRO A 227 -21.05 -6.74 -10.96
N ASP A 228 -20.45 -5.72 -11.56
CA ASP A 228 -19.42 -5.83 -12.61
C ASP A 228 -18.02 -5.44 -12.11
N ALA A 229 -17.80 -5.52 -10.80
CA ALA A 229 -16.50 -5.23 -10.19
C ALA A 229 -15.41 -6.16 -10.71
N ARG A 230 -14.20 -5.61 -10.79
CA ARG A 230 -13.01 -6.25 -11.35
C ARG A 230 -12.06 -6.77 -10.28
N PHE A 231 -12.07 -6.17 -9.08
CA PHE A 231 -11.27 -6.63 -7.96
C PHE A 231 -11.71 -6.03 -6.62
N VAL A 232 -11.39 -6.74 -5.54
CA VAL A 232 -11.24 -6.17 -4.19
C VAL A 232 -9.87 -6.64 -3.66
N ILE A 233 -9.02 -5.70 -3.26
CA ILE A 233 -7.66 -5.97 -2.76
C ILE A 233 -7.57 -5.49 -1.33
N LEU A 234 -7.21 -6.39 -0.42
CA LEU A 234 -6.92 -6.11 0.99
C LEU A 234 -5.46 -6.44 1.28
N THR A 235 -4.72 -5.49 1.81
CA THR A 235 -3.35 -5.68 2.30
C THR A 235 -3.29 -5.45 3.81
N ALA A 236 -2.40 -6.15 4.49
CA ALA A 236 -2.24 -6.01 5.94
C ALA A 236 -0.79 -6.23 6.36
N TYR A 237 -0.25 -5.27 7.12
CA TYR A 237 1.11 -5.29 7.68
C TYR A 237 1.16 -5.87 9.10
N ALA A 238 0.05 -6.39 9.63
CA ALA A 238 -0.01 -6.91 10.99
C ALA A 238 0.71 -8.27 11.10
N ILE A 239 2.00 -8.26 11.45
CA ILE A 239 2.92 -9.43 11.52
C ILE A 239 2.39 -10.64 12.32
N ARG A 240 1.40 -10.46 13.21
CA ARG A 240 0.80 -11.57 13.98
C ARG A 240 -0.43 -12.21 13.33
N ALA A 241 -0.95 -11.65 12.25
CA ALA A 241 -2.04 -12.24 11.49
C ALA A 241 -1.49 -13.27 10.48
N SER A 242 -2.36 -14.12 9.97
CA SER A 242 -2.04 -15.07 8.91
C SER A 242 -2.77 -14.66 7.64
N ALA A 243 -2.12 -14.83 6.48
CA ALA A 243 -2.78 -14.72 5.18
C ALA A 243 -4.03 -15.62 5.08
N LEU A 244 -4.05 -16.75 5.80
CA LEU A 244 -5.25 -17.61 5.93
C LEU A 244 -6.43 -16.86 6.56
N ALA A 245 -6.21 -16.10 7.63
CA ALA A 245 -7.29 -15.40 8.32
C ALA A 245 -7.90 -14.30 7.45
N VAL A 246 -7.04 -13.51 6.80
CA VAL A 246 -7.45 -12.45 5.86
C VAL A 246 -8.18 -13.06 4.65
N GLY A 247 -7.64 -14.14 4.10
CA GLY A 247 -8.25 -14.85 2.97
C GLY A 247 -9.60 -15.48 3.30
N ARG A 248 -9.75 -16.08 4.49
CA ARG A 248 -11.04 -16.63 4.95
C ARG A 248 -12.11 -15.55 5.13
N LEU A 249 -11.74 -14.41 5.71
CA LEU A 249 -12.63 -13.26 5.81
C LEU A 249 -13.08 -12.80 4.42
N MET A 250 -12.14 -12.64 3.48
CA MET A 250 -12.44 -12.27 2.10
C MET A 250 -13.36 -13.28 1.40
N GLU A 251 -13.10 -14.60 1.53
CA GLU A 251 -13.96 -15.65 0.98
C GLU A 251 -15.39 -15.55 1.52
N GLU A 252 -15.57 -15.34 2.82
CA GLU A 252 -16.88 -15.22 3.44
C GLU A 252 -17.64 -13.98 2.95
N VAL A 253 -17.01 -12.80 3.00
CA VAL A 253 -17.71 -11.56 2.66
C VAL A 253 -17.98 -11.42 1.16
N MET A 254 -17.13 -11.99 0.30
CA MET A 254 -17.27 -11.90 -1.15
C MET A 254 -18.06 -13.06 -1.76
N ALA A 255 -18.45 -14.08 -0.99
CA ALA A 255 -19.26 -15.21 -1.47
C ALA A 255 -20.51 -14.80 -2.29
N PRO A 256 -21.26 -13.73 -1.94
CA PRO A 256 -22.41 -13.28 -2.74
C PRO A 256 -22.06 -12.82 -4.15
N HIS A 257 -20.80 -12.45 -4.41
CA HIS A 257 -20.31 -11.96 -5.70
C HIS A 257 -19.70 -13.06 -6.58
N GLY A 258 -19.64 -14.31 -6.10
CA GLY A 258 -18.99 -15.41 -6.81
C GLY A 258 -17.48 -15.22 -6.96
N GLY A 259 -16.92 -15.66 -8.08
CA GLY A 259 -15.50 -15.49 -8.40
C GLY A 259 -14.55 -16.33 -7.55
N SER A 260 -13.34 -15.80 -7.32
CA SER A 260 -12.27 -16.51 -6.61
C SER A 260 -11.46 -15.59 -5.70
N VAL A 261 -10.94 -16.17 -4.61
CA VAL A 261 -10.06 -15.49 -3.66
C VAL A 261 -8.66 -16.10 -3.69
N GLU A 262 -7.68 -15.25 -3.90
CA GLU A 262 -6.25 -15.49 -3.72
C GLU A 262 -5.81 -14.80 -2.43
N ALA A 263 -5.05 -15.47 -1.58
CA ALA A 263 -4.46 -14.87 -0.39
C ALA A 263 -3.00 -15.29 -0.27
N GLY A 264 -2.19 -14.52 0.42
CA GLY A 264 -0.76 -14.82 0.40
C GLY A 264 0.10 -13.83 1.14
N GLU A 265 1.40 -13.95 0.89
CA GLU A 265 2.41 -13.02 1.36
C GLU A 265 2.92 -12.18 0.20
N LEU A 266 3.29 -10.95 0.52
CA LEU A 266 3.98 -10.03 -0.36
C LEU A 266 5.46 -10.06 -0.01
N ALA A 267 6.31 -10.09 -1.03
CA ALA A 267 7.75 -10.09 -0.85
C ALA A 267 8.45 -9.17 -1.84
N LEU A 268 9.52 -8.53 -1.38
CA LEU A 268 10.48 -7.81 -2.21
C LEU A 268 11.54 -8.77 -2.74
N ARG A 269 11.87 -8.68 -4.03
CA ARG A 269 13.04 -9.38 -4.57
C ARG A 269 14.29 -8.52 -4.38
N GLU A 270 15.23 -9.03 -3.59
CA GLU A 270 16.58 -8.51 -3.48
C GLU A 270 17.35 -8.73 -4.79
N ARG A 271 18.32 -7.86 -5.09
CA ARG A 271 19.18 -7.98 -6.28
C ARG A 271 19.88 -9.36 -6.40
N THR A 272 20.18 -10.01 -5.28
CA THR A 272 20.76 -11.37 -5.24
C THR A 272 19.77 -12.48 -5.56
N GLY A 273 18.48 -12.16 -5.68
CA GLY A 273 17.38 -13.09 -5.89
C GLY A 273 16.66 -13.54 -4.61
N ARG A 274 17.20 -13.20 -3.42
CA ARG A 274 16.56 -13.45 -2.13
C ARG A 274 15.21 -12.75 -2.03
N LEU A 275 14.23 -13.39 -1.39
CA LEU A 275 12.93 -12.80 -1.13
C LEU A 275 12.86 -12.29 0.31
N LEU A 276 12.50 -11.03 0.48
CA LEU A 276 12.24 -10.41 1.77
C LEU A 276 10.72 -10.27 1.96
N PRO A 277 10.08 -11.01 2.87
CA PRO A 277 8.66 -10.86 3.17
C PRO A 277 8.37 -9.47 3.76
N THR A 278 7.18 -8.92 3.49
CA THR A 278 6.79 -7.59 3.95
C THR A 278 5.40 -7.58 4.58
N SER A 279 4.39 -8.08 3.88
CA SER A 279 2.98 -8.00 4.30
C SER A 279 2.20 -9.21 3.82
N MET A 280 0.93 -9.31 4.24
CA MET A 280 0.00 -10.30 3.71
C MET A 280 -1.10 -9.62 2.90
N PHE A 281 -1.77 -10.40 2.05
CA PHE A 281 -2.86 -9.90 1.24
C PHE A 281 -4.00 -10.92 1.09
N ALA A 282 -5.17 -10.40 0.69
CA ALA A 282 -6.22 -11.17 0.06
C ALA A 282 -6.78 -10.36 -1.14
N VAL A 283 -6.97 -11.03 -2.28
CA VAL A 283 -7.54 -10.46 -3.49
C VAL A 283 -8.72 -11.30 -3.93
N TRP A 284 -9.88 -10.67 -4.06
CA TRP A 284 -11.03 -11.24 -4.76
C TRP A 284 -11.07 -10.75 -6.21
N ARG A 285 -11.46 -11.64 -7.12
CA ARG A 285 -11.72 -11.35 -8.54
C ARG A 285 -12.98 -12.11 -9.00
N PRO A 286 -13.80 -11.53 -9.89
CA PRO A 286 -15.00 -12.18 -10.42
C PRO A 286 -14.69 -13.43 -11.26
#